data_AF-A0A930XN58-F1
#
_entry.id   AF-A0A930XN58-F1
#
_cell.length_a   1.000
_cell.length_b   1.000
_cell.length_c   1.000
_cell.angle_alpha   90.00
_cell.angle_beta   90.00
_cell.angle_gamma   90.00
#
_symmetry.space_group_name_H-M   'P 1'
#
loop_
_entity.id
_entity.type
_entity.pdbx_description
1 polymer ?
#
loop_
_entity_poly.entity_id
_entity_poly.type
_entity_poly.pdbx_seq_one_letter_code
_entity_poly.pdbx_strand_id
1 'polypeptide(L)'
;MKSRTEMGDRPQHQSNWWPRLRHALVLLIATVGLIGLTSCSLPQVRAEDRLFLDISLDFLDAYELTTEFEGVPVGGLSGWVYDRPRDRLYAVSDDRSNVAPARFYTLKLSVEDREGAIAIQSVNVESVTTLTENGEPYPPGAIDAEGIALSPRQSVFISSEGAADAGIPPFIHEFDLTTGELRRRLRIPDRYIPQEVDGQPQGVQDNAGFEALTICSGGFEANYQEPFRLFVGTESA
;
A
#
# COMPACT_ATOMS: atom_id res chain seq x y z
N MET A 1 71.86 86.42 30.96
CA MET A 1 72.58 85.49 31.87
C MET A 1 71.62 84.36 32.24
N LYS A 2 72.06 83.10 32.10
CA LYS A 2 71.28 81.85 32.29
C LYS A 2 71.01 81.54 33.78
N SER A 3 69.87 80.91 34.08
CA SER A 3 69.65 79.74 35.00
C SER A 3 68.11 79.55 35.19
N ARG A 4 67.37 78.49 34.77
CA ARG A 4 67.39 77.02 35.09
C ARG A 4 67.52 76.76 36.60
N THR A 5 66.76 75.95 37.34
CA THR A 5 65.66 74.96 37.18
C THR A 5 65.06 74.82 38.62
N GLU A 6 63.86 74.30 38.90
CA GLU A 6 63.57 72.86 39.06
C GLU A 6 62.05 72.64 39.24
N MET A 7 61.60 71.51 38.71
CA MET A 7 60.22 71.02 38.64
C MET A 7 60.13 69.85 39.63
N GLY A 8 59.20 69.92 40.58
CA GLY A 8 59.01 68.90 41.62
C GLY A 8 58.37 67.62 41.09
N ASP A 9 58.93 66.49 41.51
CA ASP A 9 58.56 65.11 41.20
C ASP A 9 57.19 64.73 41.80
N ARG A 10 56.36 63.99 41.05
CA ARG A 10 55.17 63.28 41.58
C ARG A 10 55.44 61.78 41.58
N PRO A 11 55.17 61.05 42.68
CA PRO A 11 55.36 59.60 42.70
C PRO A 11 54.27 58.89 41.88
N GLN A 12 54.68 58.07 40.91
CA GLN A 12 53.80 57.17 40.18
C GLN A 12 53.64 55.86 40.97
N HIS A 13 52.46 55.67 41.57
CA HIS A 13 52.08 54.41 42.20
C HIS A 13 51.58 53.43 41.11
N GLN A 14 52.47 52.63 40.53
CA GLN A 14 52.09 51.60 39.55
C GLN A 14 51.39 50.44 40.25
N SER A 15 50.07 50.42 40.20
CA SER A 15 49.26 49.30 40.65
C SER A 15 49.38 48.14 39.66
N ASN A 16 49.99 47.03 40.11
CA ASN A 16 50.18 45.81 39.32
C ASN A 16 48.84 45.09 39.08
N TRP A 17 48.09 45.49 38.05
CA TRP A 17 46.79 44.91 37.67
C TRP A 17 46.91 43.63 36.83
N TRP A 18 48.12 43.31 36.38
CA TRP A 18 48.43 42.16 35.52
C TRP A 18 48.01 40.79 36.06
N PRO A 19 48.14 40.47 37.37
CA PRO A 19 47.67 39.20 37.89
C PRO A 19 46.15 39.07 37.78
N ARG A 20 45.39 40.12 38.09
CA ARG A 20 43.91 40.11 38.04
C ARG A 20 43.40 39.96 36.60
N LEU A 21 44.06 40.62 35.64
CA LEU A 21 43.73 40.47 34.21
C LEU A 21 43.98 39.04 33.70
N ARG A 22 45.07 38.40 34.13
CA ARG A 22 45.38 37.01 33.78
C ARG A 22 44.34 36.02 34.30
N HIS A 23 43.90 36.17 35.56
CA HIS A 23 42.86 35.30 36.13
C HIS A 23 41.52 35.51 35.43
N ALA A 24 41.15 36.76 35.11
CA ALA A 24 39.94 37.06 34.36
C ALA A 24 39.96 36.46 32.94
N LEU A 25 41.11 36.51 32.26
CA LEU A 25 41.28 35.92 30.93
C LEU A 25 41.21 34.39 30.96
N VAL A 26 41.84 33.75 31.95
CA VAL A 26 41.77 32.29 32.13
C VAL A 26 40.35 31.83 32.45
N LEU A 27 39.62 32.56 33.31
CA LEU A 27 38.21 32.30 33.59
C LEU A 27 37.35 32.47 32.34
N LEU A 28 37.58 33.52 31.54
CA LEU A 28 36.86 33.73 30.28
C LEU A 28 37.10 32.59 29.29
N ILE A 29 38.36 32.18 29.09
CA ILE A 29 38.71 31.07 28.19
C ILE A 29 38.10 29.76 28.71
N ALA A 30 38.14 29.50 30.01
CA ALA A 30 37.52 28.31 30.61
C ALA A 30 36.00 28.31 30.44
N THR A 31 35.36 29.48 30.55
CA THR A 31 33.90 29.62 30.37
C THR A 31 33.50 29.42 28.91
N VAL A 32 34.24 30.01 27.97
CA VAL A 32 34.04 29.80 26.52
C VAL A 32 34.30 28.34 26.13
N GLY A 33 35.32 27.71 26.72
CA GLY A 33 35.60 26.29 26.54
C GLY A 33 34.48 25.39 27.07
N LEU A 34 33.89 25.72 28.23
CA LEU A 34 32.74 24.99 28.78
C LEU A 34 31.49 25.10 27.89
N ILE A 35 31.21 26.30 27.35
CA ILE A 35 30.06 26.53 26.45
C ILE A 35 30.26 25.79 25.12
N GLY A 36 31.49 25.72 24.60
CA GLY A 36 31.82 24.96 23.39
C GLY A 36 31.60 23.45 23.52
N LEU A 37 31.76 22.90 24.73
CA LEU A 37 31.57 21.47 25.01
C LEU A 37 30.09 21.06 25.18
N THR A 38 29.17 22.02 25.39
CA THR A 38 27.73 21.75 25.50
C THR A 38 26.94 21.89 24.20
N SER A 39 27.59 22.30 23.10
CA SER A 39 26.90 22.61 21.82
C SER A 39 26.63 21.39 20.93
N CYS A 40 27.00 20.17 21.33
CA CYS A 40 26.61 18.96 20.61
C CYS A 40 25.23 18.46 21.07
N SER A 41 24.17 19.21 20.74
CA SER A 41 22.83 18.62 20.74
C SER A 41 22.74 17.69 19.53
N LEU A 42 22.97 16.39 19.74
CA LEU A 42 22.60 15.38 18.74
C LEU A 42 21.10 15.57 18.47
N PRO A 43 20.65 15.66 17.20
CA PRO A 43 19.23 15.74 16.91
C PRO A 43 18.55 14.52 17.54
N GLN A 44 17.64 14.78 18.49
CA GLN A 44 16.78 13.74 19.06
C GLN A 44 15.77 13.34 17.99
N VAL A 45 16.20 12.54 17.01
CA VAL A 45 15.28 11.86 16.12
C VAL A 45 14.57 10.81 16.97
N ARG A 46 13.24 10.91 17.10
CA ARG A 46 12.48 9.94 17.88
C ARG A 46 12.50 8.61 17.15
N ALA A 47 12.42 7.51 17.89
CA ALA A 47 12.31 6.18 17.28
C ALA A 47 11.07 6.08 16.38
N GLU A 48 10.01 6.80 16.77
CA GLU A 48 8.77 7.01 16.02
C GLU A 48 9.03 7.43 14.55
N ASP A 49 9.88 8.44 14.34
CA ASP A 49 10.20 9.02 13.02
C ASP A 49 10.97 8.06 12.08
N ARG A 50 11.47 6.92 12.60
CA ARG A 50 12.25 5.93 11.84
C ARG A 50 11.53 4.60 11.64
N LEU A 51 10.42 4.37 12.35
CA LEU A 51 9.74 3.08 12.35
C LEU A 51 8.49 3.07 11.47
N PHE A 52 7.87 4.22 11.23
CA PHE A 52 6.66 4.32 10.44
C PHE A 52 6.84 5.32 9.31
N LEU A 53 6.40 4.93 8.11
CA LEU A 53 6.21 5.89 7.03
C LEU A 53 5.12 6.87 7.47
N ASP A 54 5.30 8.16 7.18
CA ASP A 54 4.29 9.20 7.41
C ASP A 54 3.16 9.03 6.39
N ILE A 55 2.30 8.04 6.64
CA ILE A 55 1.14 7.69 5.80
C ILE A 55 -0.11 8.05 6.59
N SER A 56 -0.89 8.97 6.04
CA SER A 56 -2.26 9.23 6.48
C SER A 56 -3.26 8.65 5.50
N LEU A 57 -4.46 8.34 6.00
CA LEU A 57 -5.60 7.95 5.18
C LEU A 57 -6.74 8.91 5.49
N ASP A 58 -7.23 9.60 4.46
CA ASP A 58 -8.37 10.49 4.56
C ASP A 58 -9.57 9.88 3.86
N PHE A 59 -10.70 9.81 4.56
CA PHE A 59 -11.97 9.42 3.96
C PHE A 59 -12.49 10.60 3.10
N LEU A 60 -12.62 10.37 1.80
CA LEU A 60 -13.03 11.40 0.85
C LEU A 60 -14.55 11.42 0.63
N ASP A 61 -15.14 10.28 0.28
CA ASP A 61 -16.56 10.17 -0.06
C ASP A 61 -17.05 8.71 -0.03
N ALA A 62 -18.37 8.51 -0.11
CA ALA A 62 -19.02 7.21 -0.27
C ALA A 62 -20.11 7.25 -1.34
N TYR A 63 -20.32 6.12 -2.01
CA TYR A 63 -21.35 5.97 -3.04
C TYR A 63 -22.05 4.63 -2.88
N GLU A 64 -23.38 4.63 -2.90
CA GLU A 64 -24.19 3.41 -2.89
C GLU A 64 -24.47 2.97 -4.33
N LEU A 65 -24.09 1.75 -4.67
CA LEU A 65 -24.34 1.18 -5.99
C LEU A 65 -25.80 0.77 -6.16
N THR A 66 -26.24 0.69 -7.42
CA THR A 66 -27.46 -0.05 -7.76
C THR A 66 -27.34 -1.49 -7.27
N THR A 67 -28.47 -2.11 -6.89
CA THR A 67 -28.52 -3.50 -6.42
C THR A 67 -28.67 -4.51 -7.56
N GLU A 68 -28.91 -4.03 -8.78
CA GLU A 68 -29.03 -4.87 -9.98
C GLU A 68 -28.54 -4.14 -11.24
N PHE A 69 -28.11 -4.94 -12.22
CA PHE A 69 -27.79 -4.51 -13.57
C PHE A 69 -28.27 -5.58 -14.56
N GLU A 70 -29.18 -5.21 -15.48
CA GLU A 70 -29.74 -6.11 -16.50
C GLU A 70 -30.30 -7.45 -15.94
N GLY A 71 -30.91 -7.40 -14.75
CA GLY A 71 -31.47 -8.58 -14.07
C GLY A 71 -30.44 -9.45 -13.34
N VAL A 72 -29.17 -9.06 -13.33
CA VAL A 72 -28.12 -9.67 -12.50
C VAL A 72 -27.95 -8.85 -11.23
N PRO A 73 -27.98 -9.48 -10.03
CA PRO A 73 -27.68 -8.77 -8.79
C PRO A 73 -26.30 -8.11 -8.82
N VAL A 74 -26.18 -6.93 -8.23
CA VAL A 74 -24.91 -6.22 -8.00
C VAL A 74 -24.65 -6.23 -6.50
N GLY A 75 -23.60 -6.92 -6.08
CA GLY A 75 -23.30 -7.15 -4.66
C GLY A 75 -22.25 -8.24 -4.48
N GLY A 76 -21.86 -8.51 -3.23
CA GLY A 76 -20.79 -9.44 -2.93
C GLY A 76 -19.46 -9.01 -3.54
N LEU A 77 -19.18 -7.71 -3.57
CA LEU A 77 -18.00 -7.19 -4.26
C LEU A 77 -16.78 -7.39 -3.36
N SER A 78 -15.84 -8.20 -3.81
CA SER A 78 -14.57 -8.44 -3.12
C SER A 78 -13.46 -7.60 -3.76
N GLY A 79 -12.60 -8.20 -4.60
CA GLY A 79 -11.47 -7.53 -5.23
C GLY A 79 -11.82 -6.53 -6.32
N TRP A 80 -10.93 -5.53 -6.50
CA TRP A 80 -11.06 -4.46 -7.48
C TRP A 80 -9.75 -4.21 -8.24
N VAL A 81 -9.84 -3.89 -9.53
CA VAL A 81 -8.69 -3.47 -10.34
C VAL A 81 -9.05 -2.38 -11.35
N TYR A 82 -8.20 -1.35 -11.45
CA TYR A 82 -8.39 -0.23 -12.37
C TYR A 82 -7.57 -0.38 -13.66
N ASP A 83 -8.24 -0.41 -14.80
CA ASP A 83 -7.66 -0.29 -16.13
C ASP A 83 -7.53 1.19 -16.50
N ARG A 84 -6.36 1.75 -16.22
CA ARG A 84 -6.05 3.14 -16.53
C ARG A 84 -6.12 3.48 -18.03
N PRO A 85 -5.59 2.67 -18.96
CA PRO A 85 -5.74 2.93 -20.39
C PRO A 85 -7.19 3.04 -20.89
N ARG A 86 -8.10 2.21 -20.38
CA ARG A 86 -9.54 2.25 -20.77
C ARG A 86 -10.39 3.13 -19.86
N ASP A 87 -9.81 3.58 -18.74
CA ASP A 87 -10.48 4.34 -17.70
C ASP A 87 -11.75 3.57 -17.25
N ARG A 88 -11.51 2.34 -16.78
CA ARG A 88 -12.49 1.36 -16.32
C ARG A 88 -12.04 0.69 -15.04
N LEU A 89 -13.00 0.37 -14.18
CA LEU A 89 -12.80 -0.39 -12.97
C LEU A 89 -13.42 -1.77 -13.16
N TYR A 90 -12.77 -2.82 -12.67
CA TYR A 90 -13.32 -4.17 -12.65
C TYR A 90 -13.45 -4.63 -11.20
N ALA A 91 -14.59 -5.23 -10.85
CA ALA A 91 -14.87 -5.75 -9.52
C ALA A 91 -15.35 -7.19 -9.61
N VAL A 92 -14.78 -8.11 -8.84
CA VAL A 92 -15.24 -9.51 -8.81
C VAL A 92 -16.30 -9.72 -7.72
N SER A 93 -17.25 -10.61 -8.01
CA SER A 93 -18.23 -11.05 -7.02
C SER A 93 -17.72 -12.27 -6.25
N ASP A 94 -17.77 -12.24 -4.93
CA ASP A 94 -17.47 -13.34 -4.00
C ASP A 94 -18.59 -14.40 -3.97
N ASP A 95 -19.80 -14.06 -4.43
CA ASP A 95 -20.90 -15.01 -4.59
C ASP A 95 -20.41 -16.30 -5.23
N ARG A 96 -20.54 -17.41 -4.49
CA ARG A 96 -20.05 -18.73 -4.85
C ARG A 96 -20.81 -19.38 -6.01
N SER A 97 -21.31 -18.59 -6.96
CA SER A 97 -22.27 -18.96 -7.99
C SER A 97 -23.62 -19.41 -7.40
N ASN A 98 -23.96 -18.99 -6.18
CA ASN A 98 -25.17 -19.42 -5.48
C ASN A 98 -26.38 -18.54 -5.83
N VAL A 99 -26.18 -17.24 -5.94
CA VAL A 99 -27.25 -16.27 -6.23
C VAL A 99 -27.35 -16.03 -7.73
N ALA A 100 -26.22 -15.82 -8.39
CA ALA A 100 -26.11 -15.73 -9.85
C ALA A 100 -24.77 -16.33 -10.29
N PRO A 101 -24.58 -16.66 -11.58
CA PRO A 101 -23.31 -17.18 -12.06
C PRO A 101 -22.11 -16.35 -11.58
N ALA A 102 -21.01 -17.03 -11.23
CA ALA A 102 -19.77 -16.37 -10.85
C ALA A 102 -19.34 -15.36 -11.94
N ARG A 103 -18.93 -14.16 -11.53
CA ARG A 103 -18.87 -13.00 -12.43
C ARG A 103 -17.94 -11.91 -11.92
N PHE A 104 -17.57 -11.03 -12.84
CA PHE A 104 -17.05 -9.71 -12.51
C PHE A 104 -17.83 -8.63 -13.27
N TYR A 105 -17.81 -7.42 -12.73
CA TYR A 105 -18.45 -6.25 -13.29
C TYR A 105 -17.40 -5.37 -13.97
N THR A 106 -17.77 -4.74 -15.08
CA THR A 106 -17.07 -3.57 -15.60
C THR A 106 -17.81 -2.33 -15.12
N LEU A 107 -17.09 -1.40 -14.48
CA LEU A 107 -17.66 -0.17 -13.94
C LEU A 107 -16.93 1.06 -14.48
N LYS A 108 -17.64 2.18 -14.46
CA LYS A 108 -17.13 3.52 -14.72
C LYS A 108 -17.29 4.39 -13.48
N LEU A 109 -16.17 4.72 -12.85
CA LEU A 109 -16.09 5.71 -11.78
C LEU A 109 -15.87 7.10 -12.40
N SER A 110 -16.72 8.05 -12.04
CA SER A 110 -16.51 9.48 -12.30
C SER A 110 -16.30 10.19 -10.98
N VAL A 111 -15.24 10.98 -10.88
CA VAL A 111 -14.94 11.83 -9.72
C VAL A 111 -14.96 13.28 -10.14
N GLU A 112 -15.27 14.16 -9.21
CA GLU A 112 -15.28 15.60 -9.43
C GLU A 112 -14.61 16.33 -8.27
N ASP A 113 -14.12 17.54 -8.55
CA ASP A 113 -13.63 18.46 -7.53
C ASP A 113 -14.77 19.39 -7.12
N ARG A 114 -15.21 19.28 -5.86
CA ARG A 114 -16.17 20.17 -5.22
C ARG A 114 -15.40 21.09 -4.26
N GLU A 115 -15.06 22.27 -4.73
CA GLU A 115 -14.44 23.34 -3.92
C GLU A 115 -13.12 22.93 -3.24
N GLY A 116 -12.30 22.13 -3.92
CA GLY A 116 -11.02 21.61 -3.43
C GLY A 116 -11.11 20.24 -2.76
N ALA A 117 -12.30 19.63 -2.69
CA ALA A 117 -12.51 18.27 -2.19
C ALA A 117 -12.89 17.33 -3.33
N ILE A 118 -12.20 16.20 -3.45
CA ILE A 118 -12.55 15.14 -4.41
C ILE A 118 -13.80 14.41 -3.91
N ALA A 119 -14.82 14.31 -4.75
CA ALA A 119 -16.07 13.61 -4.48
C ALA A 119 -16.38 12.60 -5.60
N ILE A 120 -17.14 11.56 -5.27
CA ILE A 120 -17.65 10.60 -6.25
C ILE A 120 -18.87 11.21 -6.91
N GLN A 121 -18.80 11.42 -8.23
CA GLN A 121 -19.92 11.94 -9.01
C GLN A 121 -20.88 10.81 -9.39
N SER A 122 -20.36 9.68 -9.87
CA SER A 122 -21.15 8.49 -10.19
C SER A 122 -20.28 7.24 -10.27
N VAL A 123 -20.91 6.09 -10.02
CA VAL A 123 -20.36 4.77 -10.33
C VAL A 123 -21.38 4.01 -11.15
N ASN A 124 -21.09 3.83 -12.44
CA ASN A 124 -22.00 3.14 -13.36
C ASN A 124 -21.48 1.74 -13.63
N VAL A 125 -22.32 0.72 -13.42
CA VAL A 125 -22.07 -0.62 -13.96
C VAL A 125 -22.32 -0.56 -15.46
N GLU A 126 -21.35 -0.97 -16.26
CA GLU A 126 -21.43 -0.95 -17.73
C GLU A 126 -21.67 -2.34 -18.31
N SER A 127 -21.15 -3.39 -17.67
CA SER A 127 -21.38 -4.77 -18.08
C SER A 127 -21.14 -5.75 -16.95
N VAL A 128 -21.68 -6.95 -17.13
CA VAL A 128 -21.40 -8.14 -16.32
C VAL A 128 -20.74 -9.17 -17.21
N THR A 129 -19.62 -9.75 -16.76
CA THR A 129 -18.94 -10.84 -17.44
C THR A 129 -18.99 -12.09 -16.57
N THR A 130 -19.71 -13.10 -17.02
CA THR A 130 -19.79 -14.41 -16.38
C THR A 130 -18.48 -15.17 -16.57
N LEU A 131 -17.97 -15.76 -15.50
CA LEU A 131 -16.82 -16.67 -15.53
C LEU A 131 -17.28 -18.05 -15.98
N THR A 132 -16.65 -18.57 -17.02
CA THR A 132 -16.99 -19.86 -17.62
C THR A 132 -15.77 -20.75 -17.76
N GLU A 133 -16.02 -22.06 -17.76
CA GLU A 133 -15.04 -23.08 -18.12
C GLU A 133 -15.64 -24.02 -19.17
N ASN A 134 -14.95 -24.16 -20.29
CA ASN A 134 -15.42 -24.94 -21.45
C ASN A 134 -16.79 -24.42 -21.95
N GLY A 135 -17.01 -23.11 -21.88
CA GLY A 135 -18.26 -22.45 -22.27
C GLY A 135 -19.40 -22.55 -21.26
N GLU A 136 -19.23 -23.25 -20.14
CA GLU A 136 -20.26 -23.40 -19.11
C GLU A 136 -19.94 -22.56 -17.86
N PRO A 137 -20.93 -21.91 -17.22
CA PRO A 137 -20.72 -21.24 -15.94
C PRO A 137 -20.30 -22.20 -14.82
N TYR A 138 -19.60 -21.67 -13.82
CA TYR A 138 -19.29 -22.45 -12.60
C TYR A 138 -20.59 -22.89 -11.89
N PRO A 139 -20.70 -24.17 -11.48
CA PRO A 139 -21.82 -24.62 -10.67
C PRO A 139 -21.92 -23.88 -9.32
N PRO A 140 -23.10 -23.85 -8.69
CA PRO A 140 -23.26 -23.33 -7.34
C PRO A 140 -22.31 -24.00 -6.34
N GLY A 141 -21.62 -23.18 -5.54
CA GLY A 141 -20.63 -23.59 -4.54
C GLY A 141 -19.26 -23.96 -5.08
N ALA A 142 -19.01 -23.89 -6.40
CA ALA A 142 -17.78 -24.42 -7.01
C ALA A 142 -16.59 -23.42 -7.08
N ILE A 143 -16.81 -22.18 -6.66
CA ILE A 143 -15.89 -21.05 -6.75
C ILE A 143 -16.20 -20.09 -5.62
N ASP A 144 -15.19 -19.39 -5.11
CA ASP A 144 -15.30 -18.35 -4.07
C ASP A 144 -14.29 -17.24 -4.42
N ALA A 145 -14.69 -16.31 -5.29
CA ALA A 145 -13.76 -15.46 -6.01
C ALA A 145 -13.49 -14.14 -5.28
N GLU A 146 -12.24 -13.93 -4.89
CA GLU A 146 -11.86 -12.80 -4.04
C GLU A 146 -11.02 -11.77 -4.78
N GLY A 147 -9.86 -12.17 -5.28
CA GLY A 147 -8.93 -11.26 -5.90
C GLY A 147 -9.14 -11.14 -7.40
N ILE A 148 -8.92 -9.94 -7.94
CA ILE A 148 -8.96 -9.67 -9.38
C ILE A 148 -7.74 -8.83 -9.79
N ALA A 149 -7.05 -9.24 -10.85
CA ALA A 149 -5.89 -8.50 -11.36
C ALA A 149 -5.86 -8.49 -12.89
N LEU A 150 -5.78 -7.30 -13.48
CA LEU A 150 -5.68 -7.11 -14.92
C LEU A 150 -4.28 -7.45 -15.40
N SER A 151 -4.19 -8.33 -16.39
CA SER A 151 -2.93 -8.70 -17.00
C SER A 151 -2.55 -7.78 -18.16
N PRO A 152 -1.23 -7.62 -18.40
CA PRO A 152 -0.65 -7.11 -19.65
C PRO A 152 -1.29 -7.60 -20.96
N ARG A 153 -1.87 -8.79 -20.95
CA ARG A 153 -2.34 -9.52 -22.14
C ARG A 153 -3.84 -9.34 -22.40
N GLN A 154 -4.47 -8.33 -21.80
CA GLN A 154 -5.93 -8.10 -21.90
C GLN A 154 -6.73 -9.33 -21.45
N SER A 155 -6.29 -9.89 -20.33
CA SER A 155 -6.97 -10.95 -19.58
C SER A 155 -7.03 -10.55 -18.12
N VAL A 156 -7.83 -11.26 -17.36
CA VAL A 156 -7.94 -11.04 -15.92
C VAL A 156 -7.52 -12.31 -15.18
N PHE A 157 -6.70 -12.14 -14.14
CA PHE A 157 -6.47 -13.21 -13.18
C PHE A 157 -7.45 -13.05 -12.03
N ILE A 158 -7.98 -14.18 -11.57
CA ILE A 158 -8.87 -14.25 -10.41
C ILE A 158 -8.31 -15.27 -9.44
N SER A 159 -8.23 -14.90 -8.16
CA SER A 159 -7.97 -15.83 -7.07
C SER A 159 -9.28 -16.27 -6.46
N SER A 160 -9.30 -17.52 -6.01
CA SER A 160 -10.40 -18.05 -5.24
C SER A 160 -9.89 -18.71 -3.98
N GLU A 161 -10.60 -18.52 -2.87
CA GLU A 161 -10.35 -19.24 -1.62
C GLU A 161 -10.66 -20.72 -1.72
N GLY A 162 -11.59 -21.06 -2.60
CA GLY A 162 -12.25 -22.35 -2.58
C GLY A 162 -13.21 -22.43 -1.40
N ALA A 163 -13.52 -23.65 -0.97
CA ALA A 163 -14.34 -23.94 0.19
C ALA A 163 -13.81 -25.25 0.77
N ALA A 164 -12.87 -25.13 1.72
CA ALA A 164 -12.08 -26.26 2.22
C ALA A 164 -12.99 -27.33 2.85
N ASP A 165 -14.02 -26.90 3.58
CA ASP A 165 -15.01 -27.79 4.21
C ASP A 165 -15.86 -28.56 3.19
N ALA A 166 -15.99 -28.03 1.97
CA ALA A 166 -16.69 -28.66 0.86
C ALA A 166 -15.75 -29.40 -0.11
N GLY A 167 -14.44 -29.44 0.18
CA GLY A 167 -13.43 -30.06 -0.68
C GLY A 167 -13.18 -29.28 -1.99
N ILE A 168 -13.53 -28.00 -2.05
CA ILE A 168 -13.27 -27.14 -3.20
C ILE A 168 -11.90 -26.46 -2.97
N PRO A 169 -10.89 -26.73 -3.81
CA PRO A 169 -9.56 -26.19 -3.60
C PRO A 169 -9.47 -24.70 -3.97
N PRO A 170 -8.55 -23.93 -3.36
CA PRO A 170 -8.25 -22.59 -3.82
C PRO A 170 -7.63 -22.63 -5.21
N PHE A 171 -7.78 -21.54 -5.97
CA PHE A 171 -7.15 -21.45 -7.28
C PHE A 171 -6.65 -20.05 -7.62
N ILE A 172 -5.83 -20.00 -8.66
CA ILE A 172 -5.52 -18.76 -9.38
C ILE A 172 -5.66 -19.06 -10.87
N HIS A 173 -6.66 -18.47 -11.51
CA HIS A 173 -7.03 -18.74 -12.90
C HIS A 173 -6.95 -17.47 -13.74
N GLU A 174 -6.61 -17.61 -15.02
CA GLU A 174 -6.65 -16.54 -16.02
C GLU A 174 -7.91 -16.71 -16.87
N PHE A 175 -8.71 -15.65 -17.00
CA PHE A 175 -9.91 -15.60 -17.81
C PHE A 175 -9.78 -14.56 -18.93
N ASP A 176 -10.50 -14.78 -20.02
CA ASP A 176 -10.72 -13.78 -21.06
C ASP A 176 -11.43 -12.55 -20.47
N LEU A 177 -10.90 -11.35 -20.72
CA LEU A 177 -11.46 -10.12 -20.17
C LEU A 177 -12.85 -9.80 -20.75
N THR A 178 -13.12 -10.20 -21.98
CA THR A 178 -14.38 -9.89 -22.67
C THR A 178 -15.38 -11.01 -22.50
N THR A 179 -14.96 -12.26 -22.69
CA THR A 179 -15.88 -13.41 -22.69
C THR A 179 -16.01 -14.09 -21.34
N GLY A 180 -15.08 -13.87 -20.42
CA GLY A 180 -15.03 -14.58 -19.14
C GLY A 180 -14.65 -16.05 -19.24
N GLU A 181 -14.22 -16.51 -20.41
CA GLU A 181 -13.82 -17.90 -20.62
C GLU A 181 -12.46 -18.19 -20.00
N LEU A 182 -12.36 -19.31 -19.28
CA LEU A 182 -11.11 -19.78 -18.70
C LEU A 182 -10.04 -19.99 -19.77
N ARG A 183 -8.90 -19.31 -19.61
CA ARG A 183 -7.72 -19.42 -20.49
C ARG A 183 -6.61 -20.26 -19.88
N ARG A 184 -6.39 -20.16 -18.56
CA ARG A 184 -5.27 -20.85 -17.90
C ARG A 184 -5.56 -21.12 -16.43
N ARG A 185 -5.12 -22.28 -15.96
CA ARG A 185 -5.07 -22.63 -14.54
C ARG A 185 -3.61 -22.54 -14.07
N LEU A 186 -3.32 -21.74 -13.04
CA LEU A 186 -2.00 -21.76 -12.43
C LEU A 186 -1.91 -22.92 -11.45
N ARG A 187 -0.72 -23.55 -11.39
CA ARG A 187 -0.47 -24.61 -10.41
C ARG A 187 -0.32 -23.98 -9.03
N ILE A 188 -1.09 -24.49 -8.09
CA ILE A 188 -1.01 -24.10 -6.68
C ILE A 188 -0.12 -25.12 -5.96
N PRO A 189 0.87 -24.66 -5.16
CA PRO A 189 1.69 -25.57 -4.36
C PRO A 189 0.82 -26.37 -3.37
N ASP A 190 1.11 -27.67 -3.21
CA ASP A 190 0.33 -28.60 -2.37
C ASP A 190 0.11 -28.10 -0.93
N ARG A 191 1.05 -27.30 -0.39
CA ARG A 191 0.92 -26.70 0.95
C ARG A 191 -0.31 -25.80 1.14
N TYR A 192 -0.94 -25.37 0.05
CA TYR A 192 -2.15 -24.56 0.04
C TYR A 192 -3.41 -25.38 -0.26
N ILE A 193 -3.28 -26.63 -0.69
CA ILE A 193 -4.43 -27.48 -1.01
C ILE A 193 -4.96 -28.10 0.28
N PRO A 194 -6.26 -27.92 0.61
CA PRO A 194 -6.86 -28.54 1.79
C PRO A 194 -6.73 -30.06 1.75
N GLN A 195 -6.11 -30.64 2.77
CA GLN A 195 -5.93 -32.08 2.91
C GLN A 195 -5.66 -32.46 4.37
N GLU A 196 -5.92 -33.72 4.74
CA GLU A 196 -5.44 -34.29 5.99
C GLU A 196 -4.15 -35.10 5.76
N VAL A 197 -3.10 -34.77 6.52
CA VAL A 197 -1.83 -35.51 6.53
C VAL A 197 -1.53 -35.92 7.96
N ASP A 198 -1.37 -37.23 8.21
CA ASP A 198 -1.14 -37.80 9.54
C ASP A 198 -2.17 -37.36 10.61
N GLY A 199 -3.43 -37.15 10.19
CA GLY A 199 -4.51 -36.69 11.07
C GLY A 199 -4.40 -35.22 11.48
N GLN A 200 -3.66 -34.41 10.72
CA GLN A 200 -3.59 -32.95 10.89
C GLN A 200 -4.06 -32.25 9.61
N PRO A 201 -4.92 -31.22 9.71
CA PRO A 201 -5.31 -30.43 8.56
C PRO A 201 -4.12 -29.63 8.02
N GLN A 202 -3.97 -29.61 6.69
CA GLN A 202 -3.01 -28.81 5.94
C GLN A 202 -3.74 -28.07 4.81
N GLY A 203 -3.09 -27.05 4.25
CA GLY A 203 -3.68 -26.21 3.20
C GLY A 203 -4.26 -24.91 3.75
N VAL A 204 -4.99 -24.21 2.89
CA VAL A 204 -5.83 -23.09 3.33
C VAL A 204 -7.00 -23.62 4.17
N GLN A 205 -7.49 -22.79 5.09
CA GLN A 205 -8.72 -23.07 5.83
C GLN A 205 -9.90 -22.45 5.11
N ASP A 206 -11.12 -22.88 5.46
CA ASP A 206 -12.34 -22.25 4.95
C ASP A 206 -12.39 -20.78 5.39
N ASN A 207 -12.71 -19.87 4.46
CA ASN A 207 -12.70 -18.43 4.71
C ASN A 207 -11.35 -17.94 5.30
N ALA A 208 -10.26 -18.39 4.67
CA ALA A 208 -8.88 -18.01 4.97
C ALA A 208 -7.94 -18.32 3.80
N GLY A 209 -8.52 -18.41 2.59
CA GLY A 209 -7.86 -18.83 1.36
C GLY A 209 -7.15 -17.69 0.64
N PHE A 210 -7.04 -17.78 -0.69
CA PHE A 210 -6.43 -16.73 -1.50
C PHE A 210 -7.35 -15.53 -1.72
N GLU A 211 -6.96 -14.41 -1.13
CA GLU A 211 -7.72 -13.16 -1.05
C GLU A 211 -7.13 -12.09 -1.98
N ALA A 212 -6.00 -11.52 -1.56
CA ALA A 212 -5.35 -10.44 -2.28
C ALA A 212 -4.65 -10.97 -3.54
N LEU A 213 -4.87 -10.31 -4.67
CA LEU A 213 -4.22 -10.62 -5.93
C LEU A 213 -3.72 -9.35 -6.61
N THR A 214 -2.46 -9.35 -7.05
CA THR A 214 -1.92 -8.23 -7.84
C THR A 214 -0.87 -8.68 -8.83
N ILE A 215 -0.67 -7.89 -9.88
CA ILE A 215 0.35 -8.10 -10.90
C ILE A 215 1.37 -6.97 -10.83
N CYS A 216 2.65 -7.36 -10.76
CA CYS A 216 3.74 -6.46 -11.09
C CYS A 216 4.21 -6.79 -12.52
N SER A 217 3.81 -5.96 -13.48
CA SER A 217 4.50 -5.93 -14.77
C SER A 217 5.89 -5.34 -14.52
N GLY A 218 6.95 -6.10 -14.78
CA GLY A 218 8.31 -5.59 -14.73
C GLY A 218 8.39 -4.27 -15.51
N GLY A 219 9.01 -3.25 -14.91
CA GLY A 219 8.99 -1.89 -15.43
C GLY A 219 9.60 -1.77 -16.83
N PHE A 220 9.04 -0.81 -17.59
CA PHE A 220 9.65 -0.08 -18.73
C PHE A 220 9.58 -0.63 -20.16
N GLU A 221 8.76 -1.61 -20.48
CA GLU A 221 8.49 -1.97 -21.90
C GLU A 221 7.00 -1.83 -22.23
N ALA A 222 6.67 -0.84 -23.05
CA ALA A 222 5.31 -0.49 -23.51
C ALA A 222 4.64 -1.58 -24.38
N ASN A 223 5.33 -2.70 -24.61
CA ASN A 223 4.90 -3.75 -25.53
C ASN A 223 4.30 -4.98 -24.85
N TYR A 224 4.11 -4.98 -23.51
CA TYR A 224 3.44 -6.08 -22.79
C TYR A 224 4.07 -7.48 -23.07
N GLN A 225 5.38 -7.53 -23.38
CA GLN A 225 6.09 -8.75 -23.83
C GLN A 225 6.98 -9.40 -22.74
N GLU A 226 7.13 -8.79 -21.57
CA GLU A 226 7.99 -9.27 -20.49
C GLU A 226 7.25 -10.20 -19.51
N PRO A 227 7.94 -11.13 -18.82
CA PRO A 227 7.34 -11.91 -17.75
C PRO A 227 6.88 -10.98 -16.62
N PHE A 228 5.56 -10.89 -16.42
CA PHE A 228 5.00 -10.25 -15.24
C PHE A 228 4.99 -11.21 -14.05
N ARG A 229 5.05 -10.65 -12.85
CA ARG A 229 4.93 -11.41 -11.60
C ARG A 229 3.52 -11.26 -11.07
N LEU A 230 2.95 -12.38 -10.67
CA LEU A 230 1.69 -12.44 -9.95
C LEU A 230 1.98 -12.65 -8.47
N PHE A 231 1.36 -11.84 -7.62
CA PHE A 231 1.45 -11.95 -6.18
C PHE A 231 0.06 -12.26 -5.64
N VAL A 232 -0.02 -13.26 -4.78
CA VAL A 232 -1.23 -13.67 -4.10
C VAL A 232 -0.96 -13.69 -2.60
N GLY A 233 -1.90 -13.20 -1.81
CA GLY A 233 -1.91 -13.27 -0.35
C GLY A 233 -3.06 -14.14 0.14
N THR A 234 -2.90 -14.73 1.32
CA THR A 234 -4.01 -15.38 2.04
C THR A 234 -4.66 -14.42 3.03
N GLU A 235 -5.94 -14.63 3.39
CA GLU A 235 -6.63 -13.80 4.39
C GLU A 235 -5.90 -13.83 5.74
N SER A 236 -5.49 -15.04 6.14
CA SER A 236 -4.69 -15.26 7.33
C SER A 236 -3.21 -15.18 6.97
N ALA A 237 -2.56 -14.11 7.40
CA ALA A 237 -1.10 -13.91 7.34
C ALA A 237 -0.54 -13.57 8.72
#